data_AF-A0A8K0N2Q2-F1
#
_entry.id   AF-A0A8K0N2Q2-F1
#
_cell.length_a   1.000
_cell.length_b   1.000
_cell.length_c   1.000
_cell.angle_alpha   90.00
_cell.angle_beta   90.00
_cell.angle_gamma   90.00
#
_symmetry.space_group_name_H-M   'P 1'
#
loop_
_entity.id
_entity.type
_entity.pdbx_description
1 polymer ?
#
loop_
_entity_poly.entity_id
_entity_poly.type
_entity_poly.pdbx_seq_one_letter_code
_entity_poly.pdbx_strand_id
1 'polypeptide(L)'
;MMPSTTSTSPAMVISCRSQKVTSLAGGQVMVERIGSRNSVRITLKEMAEVSLNVVPVTKEDDRIHRYKIPSNDCFVHLEVQFKFFGLSPDVEGVLGRTYRPDYRNAAKLGVAMPVVGGEDEYRASPLLSPDCKRCLFSPNNDAKWQDVI
;
A
#
# COMPACT_ATOMS: atom_id res chain seq x y z
N MET A 1 -10.29 -38.01 -20.89
CA MET A 1 -9.11 -37.10 -20.82
C MET A 1 -9.61 -35.69 -21.11
N MET A 2 -9.73 -34.86 -20.07
CA MET A 2 -10.02 -33.43 -20.19
C MET A 2 -8.69 -32.68 -20.05
N PRO A 3 -8.37 -31.67 -20.88
CA PRO A 3 -7.18 -30.87 -20.67
C PRO A 3 -7.43 -29.90 -19.50
N SER A 4 -6.56 -29.97 -18.50
CA SER A 4 -6.47 -29.04 -17.39
C SER A 4 -6.00 -27.67 -17.89
N THR A 5 -6.89 -26.68 -17.85
CA THR A 5 -6.58 -25.27 -18.09
C THR A 5 -5.79 -24.71 -16.91
N THR A 6 -4.49 -24.52 -17.08
CA THR A 6 -3.67 -23.71 -16.16
C THR A 6 -4.11 -22.25 -16.30
N SER A 7 -4.74 -21.74 -15.24
CA SER A 7 -5.02 -20.32 -15.05
C SER A 7 -3.68 -19.60 -14.82
N THR A 8 -3.11 -19.09 -15.91
CA THR A 8 -1.94 -18.22 -15.84
C THR A 8 -2.39 -16.87 -15.29
N SER A 9 -2.33 -16.71 -13.96
CA SER A 9 -2.38 -15.38 -13.36
C SER A 9 -1.23 -14.56 -13.96
N PRO A 10 -1.48 -13.36 -14.51
CA PRO A 10 -0.39 -12.55 -15.03
C PRO A 10 0.45 -12.06 -13.85
N ALA A 11 1.56 -12.74 -13.58
CA ALA A 11 2.63 -12.18 -12.77
C ALA A 11 3.07 -10.88 -13.46
N MET A 12 2.96 -9.76 -12.75
CA MET A 12 3.40 -8.46 -13.26
C MET A 12 4.93 -8.46 -13.37
N VAL A 13 5.45 -8.71 -14.56
CA VAL A 13 6.89 -8.68 -14.86
C VAL A 13 7.31 -7.22 -15.08
N ILE A 14 8.01 -6.61 -14.12
CA ILE A 14 8.61 -5.27 -14.29
C ILE A 14 10.02 -5.44 -14.86
N SER A 15 10.18 -5.14 -16.15
CA SER A 15 11.46 -5.19 -16.86
C SER A 15 12.42 -4.09 -16.37
N CYS A 16 13.68 -4.48 -16.10
CA CYS A 16 14.73 -3.58 -15.64
C CYS A 16 15.57 -3.08 -16.82
N ARG A 17 15.15 -1.97 -17.45
CA ARG A 17 16.00 -1.15 -18.32
C ARG A 17 16.10 0.25 -17.72
N SER A 18 17.31 0.82 -17.65
CA SER A 18 17.50 2.16 -17.11
C SER A 18 16.79 3.22 -17.96
N GLN A 19 16.01 4.01 -17.22
CA GLN A 19 15.56 5.39 -17.43
C GLN A 19 14.70 5.72 -18.66
N LYS A 20 13.42 5.93 -18.38
CA LYS A 20 12.74 7.16 -18.79
C LYS A 20 11.96 7.67 -17.58
N VAL A 21 12.32 8.85 -17.06
CA VAL A 21 11.41 9.64 -16.23
C VAL A 21 10.31 10.08 -17.18
N THR A 22 9.15 9.45 -17.11
CA THR A 22 7.99 9.93 -17.84
C THR A 22 7.35 10.99 -16.96
N SER A 23 7.65 12.26 -17.22
CA SER A 23 6.70 13.31 -16.87
C SER A 23 5.47 13.08 -17.75
N LEU A 24 4.38 12.61 -17.16
CA LEU A 24 3.09 12.68 -17.83
C LEU A 24 2.78 14.17 -17.99
N ALA A 25 2.41 14.57 -19.21
CA ALA A 25 2.20 15.97 -19.58
C ALA A 25 1.30 16.66 -18.53
N GLY A 26 1.85 17.67 -17.84
CA GLY A 26 1.17 18.41 -16.77
C GLY A 26 1.97 18.60 -15.47
N GLY A 27 3.08 17.89 -15.26
CA GLY A 27 3.96 18.10 -14.10
C GLY A 27 3.34 17.76 -12.73
N GLN A 28 2.20 17.06 -12.73
CA GLN A 28 1.47 16.66 -11.52
C GLN A 28 2.01 15.35 -10.90
N VAL A 29 2.65 14.51 -11.70
CA VAL A 29 3.20 13.22 -11.27
C VAL A 29 4.67 13.13 -11.66
N MET A 30 5.53 12.85 -10.68
CA MET A 30 6.95 12.57 -10.87
C MET A 30 7.25 11.15 -10.42
N VAL A 31 8.03 10.42 -11.22
CA VAL A 31 8.45 9.05 -10.90
C VAL A 31 9.97 9.00 -10.94
N GLU A 32 10.57 8.60 -9.84
CA GLU A 32 12.01 8.54 -9.65
C GLU A 32 12.42 7.13 -9.18
N ARG A 33 13.49 6.60 -9.77
CA ARG A 33 14.14 5.40 -9.22
C ARG A 33 15.09 5.83 -8.11
N ILE A 34 14.85 5.37 -6.89
CA ILE A 34 15.64 5.76 -5.70
C ILE A 34 16.66 4.71 -5.26
N GLY A 35 16.70 3.55 -5.90
CA GLY A 35 17.65 2.47 -5.61
C GLY A 35 18.28 1.88 -6.86
N SER A 36 19.33 1.08 -6.68
CA SER A 36 20.00 0.39 -7.79
C SER A 36 19.06 -0.58 -8.51
N ARG A 37 18.12 -1.19 -7.78
CA ARG A 37 17.06 -2.09 -8.29
C ARG A 37 15.81 -1.96 -7.42
N ASN A 38 14.66 -2.34 -7.98
CA ASN A 38 13.42 -2.64 -7.24
C ASN A 38 12.84 -1.56 -6.31
N SER A 39 13.29 -0.31 -6.44
CA SER A 39 12.82 0.79 -5.61
C SER A 39 12.49 2.03 -6.43
N VAL A 40 11.31 2.60 -6.18
CA VAL A 40 10.75 3.75 -6.88
C VAL A 40 10.05 4.69 -5.91
N ARG A 41 10.11 5.99 -6.20
CA ARG A 41 9.40 7.06 -5.52
C ARG A 41 8.48 7.75 -6.51
N ILE A 42 7.23 7.90 -6.14
CA ILE A 42 6.19 8.56 -6.93
C ILE A 42 5.76 9.79 -6.14
N THR A 43 5.92 10.97 -6.72
CA THR A 43 5.47 12.23 -6.13
C THR A 43 4.27 12.74 -6.90
N LEU A 44 3.14 12.87 -6.20
CA LEU A 44 1.96 13.59 -6.63
C LEU A 44 2.04 15.00 -6.06
N LYS A 45 2.24 15.98 -6.94
CA LYS A 45 2.51 17.37 -6.54
C LYS A 45 1.43 17.86 -5.58
N GLU A 46 1.87 18.42 -4.44
CA GLU A 46 1.02 18.99 -3.38
C GLU A 46 0.06 18.01 -2.68
N MET A 47 0.07 16.72 -3.04
CA MET A 47 -0.87 15.72 -2.50
C MET A 47 -0.15 14.66 -1.66
N ALA A 48 0.77 13.90 -2.27
CA ALA A 48 1.40 12.79 -1.60
C ALA A 48 2.72 12.37 -2.25
N GLU A 49 3.58 11.72 -1.48
CA GLU A 49 4.70 10.94 -1.95
C GLU A 49 4.51 9.48 -1.55
N VAL A 50 4.73 8.58 -2.51
CA VAL A 50 4.63 7.13 -2.32
C VAL A 50 5.98 6.52 -2.65
N SER A 51 6.60 5.87 -1.69
CA SER A 51 7.83 5.10 -1.90
C SER A 51 7.53 3.62 -1.88
N LEU A 52 8.02 2.89 -2.89
CA LEU A 52 7.84 1.46 -3.07
C LEU A 52 9.21 0.80 -3.09
N ASN A 53 9.39 -0.27 -2.32
CA ASN A 53 10.59 -1.09 -2.31
C ASN A 53 10.20 -2.56 -2.29
N VAL A 54 10.80 -3.35 -3.18
CA VAL A 54 10.54 -4.80 -3.27
C VAL A 54 11.75 -5.55 -2.73
N VAL A 55 11.56 -6.23 -1.61
CA VAL A 55 12.61 -6.96 -0.87
C VAL A 55 12.31 -8.46 -0.94
N PRO A 56 13.28 -9.31 -1.34
CA PRO A 56 13.05 -10.75 -1.37
C PRO A 56 12.88 -11.30 0.06
N VAL A 57 11.91 -12.20 0.24
CA VAL A 57 11.72 -12.92 1.49
C VAL A 57 12.88 -13.89 1.69
N THR A 58 13.59 -13.76 2.81
CA THR A 58 14.72 -14.63 3.14
C THR A 58 14.27 -15.94 3.77
N LYS A 59 15.18 -16.92 3.87
CA LYS A 59 14.93 -18.16 4.62
C LYS A 59 14.61 -17.92 6.09
N GLU A 60 15.17 -16.85 6.67
CA GLU A 60 14.92 -16.50 8.05
C GLU A 60 13.53 -15.88 8.22
N ASP A 61 13.11 -15.03 7.29
CA ASP A 61 11.74 -14.49 7.27
C ASP A 61 10.71 -15.61 7.12
N ASP A 62 10.96 -16.57 6.22
CA ASP A 62 10.12 -17.77 6.05
C ASP A 62 10.03 -18.58 7.34
N ARG A 63 11.15 -18.75 8.06
CA ARG A 63 11.18 -19.48 9.34
C ARG A 63 10.38 -18.77 10.44
N ILE A 64 10.54 -17.45 10.56
CA ILE A 64 9.90 -16.64 11.60
C ILE A 64 8.39 -16.54 11.34
N HIS A 65 8.00 -16.26 10.10
CA HIS A 65 6.59 -16.04 9.72
C HIS A 65 5.88 -17.31 9.27
N ARG A 66 6.61 -18.43 9.11
CA ARG A 66 6.11 -19.74 8.69
C ARG A 66 5.36 -19.67 7.36
N TYR A 67 5.89 -18.92 6.39
CA TYR A 67 5.27 -18.83 5.05
C TYR A 67 5.29 -20.20 4.33
N LYS A 68 6.26 -21.07 4.66
CA LYS A 68 6.48 -22.39 4.05
C LYS A 68 6.74 -22.29 2.55
N ILE A 69 7.64 -21.38 2.17
CA ILE A 69 7.96 -21.11 0.77
C ILE A 69 8.63 -22.36 0.15
N PRO A 70 8.10 -22.90 -0.96
CA PRO A 70 8.71 -24.02 -1.67
C PRO A 70 10.12 -23.68 -2.17
N SER A 71 11.02 -24.68 -2.24
CA SER A 71 12.42 -24.46 -2.64
C SER A 71 12.61 -23.96 -4.07
N ASN A 72 11.57 -24.06 -4.91
CA ASN A 72 11.54 -23.62 -6.30
C ASN A 72 10.73 -22.32 -6.50
N ASP A 73 10.36 -21.63 -5.42
CA ASP A 73 9.59 -20.40 -5.45
C ASP A 73 10.33 -19.27 -4.71
N CYS A 74 9.98 -18.02 -5.01
CA CYS A 74 10.56 -16.83 -4.39
C CYS A 74 9.47 -15.80 -4.12
N PHE A 75 9.28 -15.48 -2.84
CA PHE A 75 8.32 -14.47 -2.42
C PHE A 75 9.05 -13.15 -2.19
N VAL A 76 8.32 -12.04 -2.27
CA VAL A 76 8.84 -10.70 -1.99
C VAL A 76 7.93 -9.98 -1.02
N HIS A 77 8.53 -9.23 -0.11
CA HIS A 77 7.85 -8.18 0.62
C HIS A 77 7.75 -6.94 -0.27
N LEU A 78 6.55 -6.37 -0.31
CA LEU A 78 6.32 -5.07 -0.90
C LEU A 78 6.24 -4.04 0.24
N GLU A 79 7.31 -3.29 0.41
CA GLU A 79 7.38 -2.20 1.36
C GLU A 79 6.80 -0.95 0.69
N VAL A 80 5.69 -0.45 1.22
CA VAL A 80 5.04 0.77 0.74
C VAL A 80 5.07 1.81 1.86
N GLN A 81 5.53 3.01 1.53
CA GLN A 81 5.52 4.15 2.44
C GLN A 81 4.75 5.29 1.82
N PHE A 82 3.86 5.91 2.60
CA PHE A 82 3.05 7.05 2.19
C PHE A 82 3.41 8.26 3.03
N LYS A 83 3.60 9.39 2.35
CA LYS A 83 3.72 10.71 2.96
C LYS A 83 2.67 11.62 2.34
N PHE A 84 1.68 12.00 3.11
CA PHE A 84 0.62 12.90 2.65
C PHE A 84 0.95 14.35 3.01
N PHE A 85 0.49 15.28 2.18
CA PHE A 85 0.65 16.71 2.38
C PHE A 85 -0.71 17.38 2.49
N GLY A 86 -0.78 18.49 3.22
CA GLY A 86 -1.94 19.37 3.23
C GLY A 86 -3.22 18.80 3.85
N LEU A 87 -3.15 17.68 4.59
CA LEU A 87 -4.33 17.03 5.16
C LEU A 87 -5.05 17.91 6.18
N SER A 88 -6.39 17.95 6.08
CA SER A 88 -7.28 18.48 7.10
C SER A 88 -7.04 17.88 8.50
N PRO A 89 -7.23 18.64 9.61
CA PRO A 89 -7.18 18.12 10.98
C PRO A 89 -8.17 16.96 11.23
N ASP A 90 -9.23 16.89 10.43
CA ASP A 90 -10.27 15.87 10.51
C ASP A 90 -10.05 14.68 9.53
N VAL A 91 -8.85 14.53 8.98
CA VAL A 91 -8.50 13.43 8.06
C VAL A 91 -8.82 12.05 8.67
N GLU A 92 -9.42 11.17 7.87
CA GLU A 92 -9.84 9.81 8.28
C GLU A 92 -9.25 8.73 7.38
N GLY A 93 -9.39 7.48 7.80
CA GLY A 93 -8.95 6.30 7.04
C GLY A 93 -7.77 5.57 7.67
N VAL A 94 -7.45 4.40 7.13
CA VAL A 94 -6.43 3.48 7.65
C VAL A 94 -5.10 4.19 7.93
N LEU A 95 -4.64 5.01 6.98
CA LEU A 95 -3.42 5.82 7.11
C LEU A 95 -3.71 7.28 7.50
N GLY A 96 -4.86 7.83 7.08
CA GLY A 96 -5.21 9.22 7.36
C GLY A 96 -5.31 9.51 8.86
N ARG A 97 -5.93 8.59 9.62
CA ARG A 97 -6.12 8.75 11.07
C ARG A 97 -4.80 8.96 11.84
N THR A 98 -3.68 8.44 11.33
CA THR A 98 -2.36 8.60 11.99
C THR A 98 -1.79 10.01 11.88
N TYR A 99 -2.35 10.86 11.01
CA TYR A 99 -1.93 12.25 10.81
C TYR A 99 -2.74 13.26 11.65
N ARG A 100 -3.79 12.82 12.34
CA ARG A 100 -4.59 13.73 13.17
C ARG A 100 -3.81 14.25 14.38
N PRO A 101 -4.02 15.51 14.80
CA PRO A 101 -3.36 16.08 15.97
C PRO A 101 -3.63 15.32 17.29
N ASP A 102 -4.80 14.67 17.40
CA ASP A 102 -5.22 13.90 18.56
C ASP A 102 -4.86 12.41 18.48
N TYR A 103 -4.14 11.98 17.42
CA TYR A 103 -3.80 10.59 17.22
C TYR A 103 -2.94 10.04 18.37
N ARG A 104 -3.38 8.93 18.95
CA ARG A 104 -2.62 8.16 19.94
C ARG A 104 -2.26 6.82 19.32
N ASN A 105 -0.97 6.51 19.32
CA ASN A 105 -0.49 5.24 18.78
C ASN A 105 -1.01 4.07 19.64
N ALA A 106 -1.92 3.27 19.06
CA ALA A 106 -2.49 2.09 19.69
C ALA A 106 -1.68 0.80 19.43
N ALA A 107 -0.55 0.89 18.73
CA ALA A 107 0.33 -0.24 18.47
C ALA A 107 0.77 -0.91 19.76
N LYS A 108 0.55 -2.23 19.85
CA LYS A 108 1.07 -3.02 20.98
C LYS A 108 2.60 -3.02 20.92
N LEU A 109 3.25 -2.56 21.99
CA LEU A 109 4.70 -2.65 22.12
C LEU A 109 5.10 -4.10 22.44
N GLY A 110 6.24 -4.54 21.93
CA GLY A 110 6.81 -5.86 22.24
C GLY A 110 6.18 -7.05 21.51
N VAL A 111 5.29 -6.83 20.53
CA VAL A 111 4.81 -7.88 19.63
C VAL A 111 5.56 -7.83 18.29
N ALA A 112 5.75 -8.98 17.65
CA ALA A 112 6.50 -9.07 16.39
C ALA A 112 5.85 -8.30 15.24
N MET A 113 4.51 -8.19 15.23
CA MET A 113 3.76 -7.48 14.20
C MET A 113 2.65 -6.65 14.86
N PRO A 114 2.92 -5.39 15.23
CA PRO A 114 1.89 -4.50 15.73
C PRO A 114 0.93 -4.13 14.59
N VAL A 115 -0.36 -4.39 14.77
CA VAL A 115 -1.40 -3.95 13.84
C VAL A 115 -1.89 -2.58 14.28
N VAL A 116 -1.94 -1.65 13.33
CA VAL A 116 -2.45 -0.28 13.50
C VAL A 116 -3.48 0.02 12.43
N GLY A 117 -4.31 1.05 12.64
CA GLY A 117 -5.25 1.51 11.62
C GLY A 117 -6.63 0.86 11.69
N GLY A 118 -7.09 0.44 12.87
CA GLY A 118 -8.50 0.12 13.14
C GLY A 118 -9.07 -1.00 12.26
N GLU A 119 -8.47 -2.19 12.31
CA GLU A 119 -8.86 -3.34 11.48
C GLU A 119 -10.37 -3.55 11.43
N ASP A 120 -11.05 -3.50 12.57
CA ASP A 120 -12.49 -3.74 12.66
C ASP A 120 -13.34 -2.63 12.03
N GLU A 121 -12.81 -1.40 11.94
CA GLU A 121 -13.50 -0.23 11.38
C GLU A 121 -13.37 -0.17 9.85
N TYR A 122 -12.22 -0.55 9.30
CA TYR A 122 -11.92 -0.42 7.87
C TYR A 122 -11.85 -1.75 7.10
N ARG A 123 -12.10 -2.89 7.76
CA ARG A 123 -12.19 -4.19 7.09
C ARG A 123 -13.35 -4.22 6.10
N ALA A 124 -13.03 -4.52 4.85
CA ALA A 124 -13.96 -4.77 3.76
C ALA A 124 -13.79 -6.21 3.26
N SER A 125 -14.83 -6.79 2.65
CA SER A 125 -14.78 -8.18 2.16
C SER A 125 -13.82 -8.31 0.96
N PRO A 126 -14.01 -7.57 -0.14
CA PRO A 126 -12.98 -7.37 -1.17
C PRO A 126 -12.36 -5.95 -1.10
N LEU A 127 -11.20 -5.80 -1.74
CA LEU A 127 -10.38 -4.57 -1.74
C LEU A 127 -11.14 -3.30 -2.20
N LEU A 128 -12.13 -3.45 -3.09
CA LEU A 128 -12.88 -2.35 -3.68
C LEU A 128 -14.31 -2.20 -3.13
N SER A 129 -14.69 -2.99 -2.13
CA SER A 129 -16.03 -2.90 -1.55
C SER A 129 -16.11 -1.83 -0.47
N PRO A 130 -17.23 -1.09 -0.39
CA PRO A 130 -17.47 -0.12 0.66
C PRO A 130 -18.06 -0.74 1.94
N ASP A 131 -18.03 -2.06 2.11
CA ASP A 131 -18.66 -2.80 3.22
C ASP A 131 -17.86 -2.78 4.53
N CYS A 132 -17.22 -1.65 4.85
CA CYS A 132 -16.58 -1.44 6.14
C CYS A 132 -17.44 -0.56 7.07
N LYS A 133 -17.24 -0.70 8.40
CA LYS A 133 -18.03 0.07 9.39
C LYS A 133 -17.85 1.57 9.22
N ARG A 134 -16.64 2.00 8.84
CA ARG A 134 -16.25 3.40 8.67
C ARG A 134 -15.76 3.67 7.25
N CYS A 135 -16.66 3.50 6.28
CA CYS A 135 -16.35 3.73 4.87
C CYS A 135 -16.72 5.15 4.41
N LEU A 136 -15.74 5.99 4.10
CA LEU A 136 -15.99 7.31 3.47
C LEU A 136 -16.65 7.18 2.10
N PHE A 137 -16.38 6.08 1.39
CA PHE A 137 -16.85 5.83 0.02
C PHE A 137 -18.17 5.04 -0.03
N SER A 138 -18.85 4.86 1.11
CA SER A 138 -20.16 4.22 1.12
C SER A 138 -21.17 5.10 0.36
N PRO A 139 -21.97 4.53 -0.55
CA PRO A 139 -23.01 5.29 -1.29
C PRO A 139 -24.00 6.02 -0.38
N ASN A 140 -24.14 5.57 0.87
CA ASN A 140 -25.05 6.13 1.86
C ASN A 140 -24.41 7.21 2.74
N ASN A 141 -23.14 7.57 2.52
CA ASN A 141 -22.47 8.63 3.26
C ASN A 141 -22.46 9.94 2.46
N ASP A 142 -23.29 10.90 2.89
CA ASP A 142 -23.36 12.27 2.38
C ASP A 142 -22.15 13.12 2.84
N ALA A 143 -20.95 12.55 2.86
CA ALA A 143 -19.75 13.28 3.27
C ALA A 143 -19.41 14.35 2.21
N LYS A 144 -19.56 15.62 2.59
CA LYS A 144 -19.13 16.76 1.77
C LYS A 144 -17.62 16.70 1.55
N TRP A 145 -17.22 16.42 0.33
CA TRP A 145 -15.84 16.27 -0.13
C TRP A 145 -14.94 17.53 0.00
N GLN A 146 -15.51 18.66 0.42
CA GLN A 146 -14.81 19.95 0.51
C GLN A 146 -14.03 20.13 1.82
N ASP A 147 -14.27 19.29 2.84
CA ASP A 147 -13.68 19.44 4.18
C ASP A 147 -12.59 18.38 4.50
N VAL A 148 -12.30 17.46 3.56
CA VAL A 148 -11.50 16.24 3.80
C VAL A 148 -10.11 16.26 3.15
N ILE A 149 -9.87 17.15 2.18
CA ILE A 149 -8.52 17.40 1.63
C ILE A 149 -7.86 18.49 2.47
#